data_AF-A0A8H3IN10-F1
#
_entry.id   AF-A0A8H3IN10-F1
#
_cell.length_a   1.000
_cell.length_b   1.000
_cell.length_c   1.000
_cell.angle_alpha   90.00
_cell.angle_beta   90.00
_cell.angle_gamma   90.00
#
_symmetry.space_group_name_H-M   'P 1'
#
loop_
_entity.id
_entity.type
_entity.pdbx_description
1 polymer ?
#
loop_
_entity_poly.entity_id
_entity_poly.type
_entity_poly.pdbx_seq_one_letter_code
_entity_poly.pdbx_strand_id
1 'polypeptide(L)'
;MGDPASAMAALGLAANIGQMIEYSLRIVSKSKELRNSLDGSLLENRHKTVVTESLLSASCTLSDSLENYKAADKALSPDDEHLQDICRACATIASDLLDELGRLRLVSGTKHVKWNSFRQALKTVWGKAKLDSLAHTLELYRNDLKTILQISILKRLDVADNRLIGLDQTSQSILKETRSTQKLSEDGFKVLLESFRRLHVSSSGANYSPVSRHVEGVGGYDLRSPVDQITTFDYDHSGKLDHLILYRPVRGAIFIVKNNNNEFTPVYKQVDGGSGIGGYDLRDSRDRIFAFDYDHSGKLDHLALLPSWNGYNVDSPEQIRRFHRSSPADRAFAFDYNSSGKRDHIVLYRPGTGTIWILQNDRGEFSPTYHTGDPGNGIGGYFNKSPDDRAFAFDFSGSGMADHLVFFRPRSGTLWILENVRGIFRFLFTEGSPGTEGDPGGGIGGYDLLSSADRVFGIDYTGSGRADRMALYRPGTGKFWVLHRDVTQI
;
A
#
# COMPACT_ATOMS: atom_id res chain seq x y z
N MET A 1 -20.21 27.72 -16.96
CA MET A 1 -18.75 27.49 -16.99
C MET A 1 -18.11 28.78 -17.49
N GLY A 2 -17.53 29.59 -16.60
CA GLY A 2 -16.74 30.75 -17.02
C GLY A 2 -15.39 30.30 -17.56
N ASP A 3 -14.98 30.83 -18.70
CA ASP A 3 -13.69 30.58 -19.33
C ASP A 3 -12.54 31.04 -18.38
N PRO A 4 -11.52 30.21 -18.08
CA PRO A 4 -10.36 30.65 -17.28
C PRO A 4 -9.69 31.94 -17.83
N ALA A 5 -9.81 32.21 -19.14
CA ALA A 5 -9.33 33.45 -19.73
C ALA A 5 -10.10 34.69 -19.24
N SER A 6 -11.44 34.62 -19.12
CA SER A 6 -12.25 35.75 -18.62
C SER A 6 -11.99 36.01 -17.13
N ALA A 7 -11.70 34.93 -16.40
CA ALA A 7 -11.45 34.93 -14.97
C ALA A 7 -10.10 35.60 -14.60
N MET A 8 -9.08 35.42 -15.45
CA MET A 8 -7.79 36.12 -15.34
C MET A 8 -7.90 37.58 -15.78
N ALA A 9 -8.69 37.87 -16.82
CA ALA A 9 -8.98 39.22 -17.25
C ALA A 9 -9.71 40.03 -16.15
N ALA A 10 -10.68 39.44 -15.46
CA ALA A 10 -11.39 40.06 -14.34
C ALA A 10 -10.47 40.36 -13.13
N LEU A 11 -9.52 39.46 -12.83
CA LEU A 11 -8.50 39.68 -11.79
C LEU A 11 -7.54 40.82 -12.17
N GLY A 12 -7.11 40.86 -13.44
CA GLY A 12 -6.29 41.95 -13.96
C GLY A 12 -6.99 43.30 -13.87
N LEU A 13 -8.28 43.34 -14.24
CA LEU A 13 -9.11 44.54 -14.12
C LEU A 13 -9.25 44.98 -12.64
N ALA A 14 -9.55 44.06 -11.73
CA ALA A 14 -9.67 44.36 -10.30
C ALA A 14 -8.36 44.87 -9.67
N ALA A 15 -7.21 44.33 -10.09
CA ALA A 15 -5.89 44.82 -9.66
C ALA A 15 -5.66 46.28 -10.09
N ASN A 16 -6.03 46.62 -11.33
CA ASN A 16 -5.90 47.97 -11.86
C ASN A 16 -6.86 48.95 -11.15
N ILE A 17 -8.10 48.54 -10.86
CA ILE A 17 -9.05 49.33 -10.06
C ILE A 17 -8.48 49.59 -8.66
N GLY A 18 -7.96 48.55 -7.99
CA GLY A 18 -7.37 48.66 -6.66
C GLY A 18 -6.20 49.63 -6.61
N GLN A 19 -5.31 49.56 -7.61
CA GLN A 19 -4.16 50.47 -7.73
C GLN A 19 -4.61 51.94 -7.92
N MET A 20 -5.64 52.18 -8.73
CA MET A 20 -6.20 53.53 -8.91
C MET A 20 -6.78 54.06 -7.60
N ILE A 21 -7.62 53.26 -6.91
CA ILE A 21 -8.23 53.65 -5.63
C ILE A 21 -7.15 54.02 -4.62
N GLU A 22 -6.06 53.24 -4.54
CA GLU A 22 -4.96 53.49 -3.62
C GLU A 22 -4.24 54.82 -3.92
N TYR A 23 -3.95 55.12 -5.19
CA TYR A 23 -3.32 56.40 -5.55
C TYR A 23 -4.25 57.59 -5.29
N SER A 24 -5.54 57.47 -5.59
CA SER A 24 -6.54 58.51 -5.31
C SER A 24 -6.68 58.77 -3.82
N LEU A 25 -6.74 57.71 -2.99
CA LEU A 25 -6.77 57.84 -1.53
C LEU A 25 -5.51 58.51 -0.97
N ARG A 26 -4.33 58.19 -1.51
CA ARG A 26 -3.06 58.85 -1.11
C ARG A 26 -3.08 60.35 -1.42
N ILE A 27 -3.59 60.76 -2.58
CA ILE A 27 -3.73 62.18 -2.95
C ILE A 27 -4.70 62.89 -2.00
N VAL A 28 -5.85 62.30 -1.72
CA VAL A 28 -6.87 62.88 -0.84
C VAL A 28 -6.38 62.98 0.60
N SER A 29 -5.72 61.93 1.11
CA SER A 29 -5.13 61.91 2.44
C SER A 29 -4.06 62.98 2.60
N LYS A 30 -3.13 63.08 1.64
CA LYS A 30 -2.09 64.13 1.66
C LYS A 30 -2.68 65.53 1.56
N SER A 31 -3.76 65.69 0.79
CA SER A 31 -4.51 66.95 0.69
C SER A 31 -5.15 67.36 2.02
N LYS A 32 -5.67 66.40 2.79
CA LYS A 32 -6.23 66.60 4.13
C LYS A 32 -5.15 66.93 5.16
N GLU A 33 -4.00 66.24 5.13
CA GLU A 33 -2.84 66.49 6.00
C GLU A 33 -2.26 67.91 5.80
N LEU A 34 -2.06 68.32 4.55
CA LEU A 34 -1.56 69.65 4.20
C LEU A 34 -2.53 70.77 4.57
N ARG A 35 -3.84 70.48 4.63
CA ARG A 35 -4.84 71.43 5.10
C ARG A 35 -4.76 71.65 6.60
N ASN A 36 -4.52 70.60 7.38
CA ASN A 36 -4.58 70.59 8.85
C ASN A 36 -3.26 70.98 9.54
N SER A 37 -2.10 70.81 8.90
CA SER A 37 -0.79 71.08 9.50
C SER A 37 -0.56 72.59 9.69
N LEU A 38 -0.17 73.08 10.88
CA LEU A 38 -0.13 74.53 11.19
C LEU A 38 1.19 75.25 10.82
N ASP A 39 2.18 74.56 10.25
CA ASP A 39 3.51 75.16 10.04
C ASP A 39 4.09 74.97 8.62
N GLY A 40 4.87 75.96 8.20
CA GLY A 40 5.32 76.20 6.82
C GLY A 40 6.68 75.63 6.44
N SER A 41 7.02 74.39 6.83
CA SER A 41 8.26 73.74 6.38
C SER A 41 8.03 72.96 5.06
N LEU A 42 8.27 73.68 3.97
CA LEU A 42 8.33 73.20 2.59
C LEU A 42 9.59 72.35 2.33
N LEU A 43 9.57 71.07 2.71
CA LEU A 43 10.65 70.15 2.29
C LEU A 43 10.13 68.77 1.86
N GLU A 44 9.13 68.75 0.96
CA GLU A 44 8.73 67.51 0.28
C GLU A 44 8.00 67.76 -1.06
N ASN A 45 8.52 68.67 -1.88
CA ASN A 45 7.91 69.00 -3.18
C ASN A 45 8.38 68.12 -4.36
N ARG A 46 9.28 67.14 -4.16
CA ARG A 46 9.72 66.24 -5.25
C ARG A 46 8.78 65.06 -5.51
N HIS A 47 7.98 64.63 -4.52
CA HIS A 47 7.06 63.49 -4.65
C HIS A 47 5.71 63.83 -5.32
N LYS A 48 5.40 65.11 -5.56
CA LYS A 48 4.06 65.58 -6.02
C LYS A 48 3.80 65.34 -7.50
N THR A 49 4.85 65.33 -8.33
CA THR A 49 4.73 65.02 -9.76
C THR A 49 4.55 63.52 -9.97
N VAL A 50 5.28 62.71 -9.18
CA VAL A 50 5.31 61.25 -9.28
C VAL A 50 3.94 60.61 -8.98
N VAL A 51 3.22 61.07 -7.95
CA VAL A 51 1.91 60.50 -7.60
C VAL A 51 0.84 60.86 -8.63
N THR A 52 0.87 62.07 -9.20
CA THR A 52 -0.07 62.50 -10.25
C THR A 52 0.22 61.80 -11.58
N GLU A 53 1.49 61.60 -11.94
CA GLU A 53 1.89 60.80 -13.10
C GLU A 53 1.52 59.32 -12.92
N SER A 54 1.65 58.79 -11.70
CA SER A 54 1.21 57.42 -11.38
C SER A 54 -0.31 57.28 -11.44
N LEU A 55 -1.07 58.29 -11.00
CA LEU A 55 -2.53 58.31 -11.14
C LEU A 55 -2.95 58.39 -12.62
N LEU A 56 -2.28 59.23 -13.42
CA LEU A 56 -2.54 59.33 -14.86
C LEU A 56 -2.26 58.00 -15.57
N SER A 57 -1.11 57.38 -15.28
CA SER A 57 -0.77 56.06 -15.82
C SER A 57 -1.78 55.00 -15.39
N ALA A 58 -2.16 54.96 -14.11
CA ALA A 58 -3.16 54.01 -13.62
C ALA A 58 -4.54 54.24 -14.24
N SER A 59 -4.92 55.50 -14.49
CA SER A 59 -6.17 55.85 -15.16
C SER A 59 -6.19 55.43 -16.63
N CYS A 60 -5.08 55.61 -17.37
CA CYS A 60 -4.96 55.13 -18.75
C CYS A 60 -5.01 53.61 -18.81
N THR A 61 -4.21 52.92 -17.98
CA THR A 61 -4.20 51.45 -17.92
C THR A 61 -5.56 50.88 -17.50
N LEU A 62 -6.30 51.57 -16.63
CA LEU A 62 -7.65 51.19 -16.23
C LEU A 62 -8.65 51.29 -17.40
N SER A 63 -8.62 52.40 -18.14
CA SER A 63 -9.47 52.61 -19.32
C SER A 63 -9.18 51.58 -20.42
N ASP A 64 -7.90 51.32 -20.71
CA ASP A 64 -7.49 50.31 -21.70
C ASP A 64 -7.92 48.89 -21.27
N SER A 65 -7.78 48.57 -19.99
CA SER A 65 -8.21 47.28 -19.43
C SER A 65 -9.73 47.12 -19.50
N LEU A 66 -10.49 48.20 -19.33
CA LEU A 66 -11.95 48.19 -19.43
C LEU A 66 -12.42 47.98 -20.88
N GLU A 67 -11.77 48.59 -21.87
CA GLU A 67 -12.08 48.37 -23.29
C GLU A 67 -11.76 46.94 -23.73
N ASN A 68 -10.60 46.42 -23.32
CA ASN A 68 -10.20 45.04 -23.58
C ASN A 68 -11.14 44.03 -22.91
N TYR A 69 -11.66 44.35 -21.72
CA TYR A 69 -12.61 43.50 -21.00
C TYR A 69 -14.02 43.53 -21.63
N LYS A 70 -14.44 44.66 -22.24
CA LYS A 70 -15.70 44.77 -23.00
C LYS A 70 -15.66 44.02 -24.34
N ALA A 71 -14.50 43.97 -24.99
CA ALA A 71 -14.33 43.30 -26.29
C ALA A 71 -14.37 41.77 -26.20
N ALA A 72 -14.17 41.19 -25.00
CA ALA A 72 -14.34 39.77 -24.71
C ALA A 72 -15.83 39.42 -24.51
N ASP A 73 -16.62 39.61 -25.56
CA ASP A 73 -18.08 39.43 -25.59
C ASP A 73 -18.49 37.97 -25.33
N LYS A 74 -18.88 37.64 -24.09
CA LYS A 74 -19.71 36.48 -23.72
C LYS A 74 -20.46 36.77 -22.41
N ALA A 75 -21.80 36.78 -22.49
CA ALA A 75 -22.80 36.86 -21.41
C ALA A 75 -22.22 37.14 -20.01
N LEU A 76 -22.15 38.44 -19.65
CA LEU A 76 -21.58 38.89 -18.38
C LEU A 76 -22.26 38.22 -17.19
N SER A 77 -21.46 37.73 -16.26
CA SER A 77 -21.95 37.34 -14.94
C SER A 77 -22.45 38.60 -14.20
N PRO A 78 -23.44 38.51 -13.29
CA PRO A 78 -23.86 39.65 -12.46
C PRO A 78 -22.69 40.30 -11.69
N ASP A 79 -21.68 39.49 -11.35
CA ASP A 79 -20.44 39.93 -10.68
C ASP A 79 -19.55 40.78 -11.63
N ASP A 80 -19.57 40.49 -12.93
CA ASP A 80 -18.78 41.20 -13.96
C ASP A 80 -19.38 42.57 -14.29
N GLU A 81 -20.72 42.67 -14.28
CA GLU A 81 -21.44 43.94 -14.45
C GLU A 81 -21.15 44.91 -13.30
N HIS A 82 -21.19 44.42 -12.07
CA HIS A 82 -20.87 45.23 -10.89
C HIS A 82 -19.40 45.69 -10.86
N LEU A 83 -18.45 44.85 -11.30
CA LEU A 83 -17.04 45.25 -11.46
C LEU A 83 -16.86 46.34 -12.52
N GLN A 84 -17.62 46.29 -13.61
CA GLN A 84 -17.58 47.34 -14.64
C GLN A 84 -18.17 48.66 -14.14
N ASP A 85 -19.18 48.62 -13.27
CA ASP A 85 -19.75 49.82 -12.65
C ASP A 85 -18.76 50.48 -11.70
N ILE A 86 -18.08 49.69 -10.85
CA ILE A 86 -17.02 50.20 -9.97
C ILE A 86 -15.90 50.80 -10.82
N CYS A 87 -15.48 50.13 -11.91
CA CYS A 87 -14.45 50.61 -12.82
C CYS A 87 -14.82 51.97 -13.45
N ARG A 88 -16.05 52.10 -13.95
CA ARG A 88 -16.55 53.37 -14.54
C ARG A 88 -16.57 54.49 -13.52
N ALA A 89 -17.11 54.24 -12.32
CA ALA A 89 -17.13 55.23 -11.25
C ALA A 89 -15.71 55.67 -10.84
N CYS A 90 -14.79 54.71 -10.76
CA CYS A 90 -13.38 54.89 -10.48
C CYS A 90 -12.67 55.75 -11.54
N ALA A 91 -12.90 55.48 -12.83
CA ALA A 91 -12.35 56.27 -13.93
C ALA A 91 -12.87 57.71 -13.94
N THR A 92 -14.16 57.92 -13.64
CA THR A 92 -14.74 59.27 -13.49
C THR A 92 -14.08 60.04 -12.36
N ILE A 93 -13.91 59.42 -11.18
CA ILE A 93 -13.24 60.06 -10.04
C ILE A 93 -11.79 60.41 -10.37
N ALA A 94 -11.06 59.52 -11.06
CA ALA A 94 -9.69 59.78 -11.49
C ALA A 94 -9.61 60.94 -12.48
N SER A 95 -10.52 61.01 -13.46
CA SER A 95 -10.62 62.11 -14.41
C SER A 95 -10.93 63.43 -13.72
N ASP A 96 -11.92 63.46 -12.83
CA ASP A 96 -12.29 64.65 -12.07
C ASP A 96 -11.12 65.15 -11.20
N LEU A 97 -10.37 64.23 -10.57
CA LEU A 97 -9.16 64.55 -9.82
C LEU A 97 -8.06 65.09 -10.73
N LEU A 98 -7.84 64.50 -11.90
CA LEU A 98 -6.82 64.92 -12.86
C LEU A 98 -7.13 66.28 -13.48
N ASP A 99 -8.39 66.55 -13.84
CA ASP A 99 -8.84 67.83 -14.39
C ASP A 99 -8.69 68.96 -13.37
N GLU A 100 -9.06 68.69 -12.12
CA GLU A 100 -8.92 69.64 -11.04
C GLU A 100 -7.43 69.89 -10.69
N LEU A 101 -6.58 68.86 -10.74
CA LEU A 101 -5.12 69.00 -10.66
C LEU A 101 -4.53 69.72 -11.88
N GLY A 102 -5.14 69.58 -13.06
CA GLY A 102 -4.78 70.25 -14.30
C GLY A 102 -5.08 71.75 -14.26
N ARG A 103 -6.21 72.15 -13.67
CA ARG A 103 -6.51 73.57 -13.38
C ARG A 103 -5.45 74.22 -12.50
N LEU A 104 -4.86 73.48 -11.56
CA LEU A 104 -3.73 73.98 -10.76
C LEU A 104 -2.47 74.23 -11.61
N ARG A 105 -2.23 73.43 -12.66
CA ARG A 105 -1.11 73.63 -13.60
C ARG A 105 -1.33 74.81 -14.55
N LEU A 106 -2.55 74.99 -15.07
CA LEU A 106 -2.89 76.05 -16.06
C LEU A 106 -2.87 77.48 -15.49
N VAL A 107 -3.15 77.67 -14.19
CA VAL A 107 -3.06 78.99 -13.53
C VAL A 107 -1.59 79.45 -13.34
N SER A 108 -0.61 78.58 -13.58
CA SER A 108 0.84 78.90 -13.47
C SER A 108 1.44 79.52 -14.75
N GLY A 109 0.59 79.92 -15.71
CA GLY A 109 0.98 80.45 -17.03
C GLY A 109 1.28 81.95 -17.12
N THR A 110 1.27 82.71 -16.02
CA THR A 110 1.62 84.14 -16.03
C THR A 110 2.68 84.48 -14.98
N LYS A 111 3.67 85.27 -15.37
CA LYS A 111 4.74 85.78 -14.51
C LYS A 111 4.14 86.36 -13.21
N HIS A 112 4.42 85.67 -12.10
CA HIS A 112 4.15 86.07 -10.71
C HIS A 112 2.69 86.36 -10.32
N VAL A 113 1.91 85.29 -10.07
CA VAL A 113 0.94 85.30 -8.97
C VAL A 113 1.41 84.31 -7.90
N LYS A 114 1.87 84.85 -6.78
CA LYS A 114 2.44 84.12 -5.64
C LYS A 114 1.33 83.35 -4.91
N TRP A 115 1.12 82.09 -5.27
CA TRP A 115 0.47 81.16 -4.34
C TRP A 115 1.48 80.85 -3.23
N ASN A 116 1.29 81.42 -2.04
CA ASN A 116 2.29 81.29 -0.97
C ASN A 116 2.42 79.84 -0.43
N SER A 117 1.63 78.87 -0.94
CA SER A 117 1.94 77.43 -0.84
C SER A 117 0.97 76.59 -1.69
N PHE A 118 1.39 75.38 -2.07
CA PHE A 118 0.53 74.30 -2.64
C PHE A 118 -0.76 74.08 -1.81
N ARG A 119 -0.68 74.33 -0.50
CA ARG A 119 -1.79 74.35 0.45
C ARG A 119 -2.86 75.41 0.13
N GLN A 120 -2.47 76.61 -0.30
CA GLN A 120 -3.40 77.69 -0.60
C GLN A 120 -4.18 77.39 -1.88
N ALA A 121 -3.53 76.81 -2.88
CA ALA A 121 -4.18 76.37 -4.12
C ALA A 121 -5.18 75.22 -3.84
N LEU A 122 -4.79 74.22 -3.04
CA LEU A 122 -5.67 73.14 -2.59
C LEU A 122 -6.87 73.60 -1.76
N LYS A 123 -6.67 74.57 -0.85
CA LYS A 123 -7.73 75.11 0.02
C LYS A 123 -8.78 75.93 -0.77
N THR A 124 -8.39 76.47 -1.92
CA THR A 124 -9.26 77.27 -2.80
C THR A 124 -10.07 76.37 -3.74
N VAL A 125 -9.53 75.21 -4.11
CA VAL A 125 -10.09 74.32 -5.11
C VAL A 125 -10.94 73.18 -4.50
N TRP A 126 -10.55 72.63 -3.34
CA TRP A 126 -11.32 71.57 -2.66
C TRP A 126 -11.81 71.97 -1.26
N GLY A 127 -13.14 72.04 -1.09
CA GLY A 127 -13.79 72.20 0.21
C GLY A 127 -13.59 70.97 1.12
N LYS A 128 -13.67 71.16 2.45
CA LYS A 128 -13.51 70.06 3.44
C LYS A 128 -14.54 68.95 3.20
N ALA A 129 -15.79 69.35 2.96
CA ALA A 129 -16.89 68.44 2.66
C ALA A 129 -16.66 67.62 1.37
N LYS A 130 -16.10 68.23 0.31
CA LYS A 130 -15.80 67.53 -0.95
C LYS A 130 -14.68 66.49 -0.77
N LEU A 131 -13.62 66.82 -0.01
CA LEU A 131 -12.54 65.86 0.30
C LEU A 131 -13.00 64.71 1.18
N ASP A 132 -13.78 64.99 2.23
CA ASP A 132 -14.29 63.95 3.12
C ASP A 132 -15.29 63.04 2.39
N SER A 133 -16.13 63.60 1.50
CA SER A 133 -17.00 62.80 0.63
C SER A 133 -16.21 61.92 -0.32
N LEU A 134 -15.17 62.44 -0.96
CA LEU A 134 -14.39 61.68 -1.95
C LEU A 134 -13.56 60.56 -1.29
N ALA A 135 -13.00 60.81 -0.09
CA ALA A 135 -12.36 59.78 0.72
C ALA A 135 -13.34 58.65 1.09
N HIS A 136 -14.53 59.03 1.57
CA HIS A 136 -15.56 58.06 1.95
C HIS A 136 -16.02 57.21 0.77
N THR A 137 -16.28 57.83 -0.39
CA THR A 137 -16.67 57.12 -1.62
C THR A 137 -15.59 56.15 -2.08
N LEU A 138 -14.30 56.54 -2.05
CA LEU A 138 -13.20 55.65 -2.42
C LEU A 138 -13.01 54.47 -1.44
N GLU A 139 -13.24 54.70 -0.14
CA GLU A 139 -13.21 53.64 0.88
C GLU A 139 -14.36 52.64 0.71
N LEU A 140 -15.55 53.09 0.32
CA LEU A 140 -16.67 52.22 -0.02
C LEU A 140 -16.33 51.32 -1.21
N TYR A 141 -15.81 51.89 -2.32
CA TYR A 141 -15.41 51.09 -3.48
C TYR A 141 -14.27 50.10 -3.19
N ARG A 142 -13.34 50.45 -2.29
CA ARG A 142 -12.30 49.52 -1.84
C ARG A 142 -12.88 48.30 -1.14
N ASN A 143 -13.89 48.50 -0.29
CA ASN A 143 -14.53 47.43 0.46
C ASN A 143 -15.41 46.54 -0.45
N ASP A 144 -16.11 47.15 -1.41
CA ASP A 144 -16.90 46.42 -2.40
C ASP A 144 -16.00 45.52 -3.27
N LEU A 145 -14.88 46.07 -3.79
CA LEU A 145 -13.91 45.31 -4.58
C LEU A 145 -13.30 44.14 -3.80
N LYS A 146 -12.98 44.35 -2.52
CA LYS A 146 -12.49 43.28 -1.64
C LYS A 146 -13.50 42.15 -1.48
N THR A 147 -14.78 42.50 -1.33
CA THR A 147 -15.87 41.54 -1.15
C THR A 147 -16.10 40.72 -2.42
N ILE A 148 -16.13 41.39 -3.58
CA ILE A 148 -16.29 40.73 -4.89
C ILE A 148 -15.14 39.76 -5.18
N LEU A 149 -13.89 40.18 -4.89
CA LEU A 149 -12.72 39.30 -5.05
C LEU A 149 -12.79 38.08 -4.12
N GLN A 150 -13.19 38.25 -2.86
CA GLN A 150 -13.38 37.12 -1.94
C GLN A 150 -14.44 36.15 -2.45
N ILE A 151 -15.59 36.63 -2.89
CA ILE A 151 -16.67 35.79 -3.43
C ILE A 151 -16.20 35.06 -4.70
N SER A 152 -15.49 35.74 -5.60
CA SER A 152 -14.96 35.13 -6.82
C SER A 152 -13.95 34.02 -6.52
N ILE A 153 -13.05 34.23 -5.56
CA ILE A 153 -12.08 33.21 -5.12
C ILE A 153 -12.80 32.02 -4.50
N LEU A 154 -13.78 32.24 -3.62
CA LEU A 154 -14.55 31.17 -2.98
C LEU A 154 -15.33 30.33 -4.01
N LYS A 155 -16.00 30.96 -4.98
CA LYS A 155 -16.67 30.26 -6.08
C LYS A 155 -15.69 29.41 -6.90
N ARG A 156 -14.45 29.86 -7.10
CA ARG A 156 -13.42 29.11 -7.84
C ARG A 156 -12.87 27.93 -7.05
N LEU A 157 -12.73 28.06 -5.73
CA LEU A 157 -12.36 26.94 -4.86
C LEU A 157 -13.42 25.84 -4.93
N ASP A 158 -14.71 26.20 -4.92
CA ASP A 158 -15.83 25.25 -5.04
C ASP A 158 -15.85 24.52 -6.40
N VAL A 159 -15.58 25.21 -7.52
CA VAL A 159 -15.50 24.57 -8.84
C VAL A 159 -14.28 23.64 -8.94
N ALA A 160 -13.15 24.00 -8.34
CA ALA A 160 -11.96 23.13 -8.30
C ALA A 160 -12.22 21.87 -7.48
N ASP A 161 -12.92 21.99 -6.34
CA ASP A 161 -13.30 20.88 -5.48
C ASP A 161 -14.28 19.93 -6.19
N ASN A 162 -15.27 20.49 -6.89
CA ASN A 162 -16.20 19.70 -7.71
C ASN A 162 -15.50 18.95 -8.87
N ARG A 163 -14.45 19.54 -9.46
CA ARG A 163 -13.62 18.85 -10.47
C ARG A 163 -12.77 17.73 -9.86
N LEU A 164 -12.25 17.91 -8.65
CA LEU A 164 -11.53 16.86 -7.92
C LEU A 164 -12.46 15.68 -7.60
N ILE A 165 -13.70 15.95 -7.19
CA ILE A 165 -14.73 14.92 -6.96
C ILE A 165 -15.05 14.18 -8.27
N GLY A 166 -15.21 14.89 -9.38
CA GLY A 166 -15.45 14.27 -10.70
C GLY A 166 -14.28 13.42 -11.20
N LEU A 167 -13.04 13.88 -10.97
CA LEU A 167 -11.83 13.12 -11.26
C LEU A 167 -11.75 11.85 -10.40
N ASP A 168 -12.06 11.93 -9.10
CA ASP A 168 -12.10 10.76 -8.21
C ASP A 168 -13.16 9.75 -8.67
N GLN A 169 -14.36 10.19 -9.04
CA GLN A 169 -15.40 9.31 -9.59
C GLN A 169 -14.98 8.65 -10.92
N THR A 170 -14.26 9.38 -11.77
CA THR A 170 -13.73 8.86 -13.03
C THR A 170 -12.62 7.84 -12.77
N SER A 171 -11.69 8.15 -11.86
CA SER A 171 -10.65 7.23 -11.39
C SER A 171 -11.25 5.97 -10.77
N GLN A 172 -12.29 6.07 -9.95
CA GLN A 172 -13.00 4.92 -9.39
C GLN A 172 -13.73 4.10 -10.45
N SER A 173 -14.27 4.73 -11.48
CA SER A 173 -14.92 4.04 -12.60
C SER A 173 -13.90 3.28 -13.46
N ILE A 174 -12.77 3.90 -13.78
CA ILE A 174 -11.63 3.25 -14.46
C ILE A 174 -11.08 2.12 -13.61
N LEU A 175 -10.95 2.29 -12.28
CA LEU A 175 -10.52 1.22 -11.37
C LEU A 175 -11.51 0.05 -11.34
N LYS A 176 -12.82 0.33 -11.34
CA LYS A 176 -13.86 -0.72 -11.44
C LYS A 176 -13.80 -1.45 -12.78
N GLU A 177 -13.62 -0.73 -13.88
CA GLU A 177 -13.54 -1.29 -15.22
C GLU A 177 -12.24 -2.09 -15.42
N THR A 178 -11.11 -1.62 -14.89
CA THR A 178 -9.83 -2.33 -14.82
C THR A 178 -9.96 -3.60 -13.98
N ARG A 179 -10.66 -3.55 -12.84
CA ARG A 179 -10.95 -4.73 -12.01
C ARG A 179 -11.88 -5.71 -12.72
N SER A 180 -12.79 -5.21 -13.55
CA SER A 180 -13.70 -6.03 -14.37
C SER A 180 -12.95 -6.73 -15.50
N THR A 181 -12.05 -6.02 -16.19
CA THR A 181 -11.16 -6.60 -17.23
C THR A 181 -10.13 -7.55 -16.63
N GLN A 182 -9.63 -7.28 -15.43
CA GLN A 182 -8.77 -8.20 -14.68
C GLN A 182 -9.55 -9.45 -14.25
N LYS A 183 -10.81 -9.31 -13.84
CA LYS A 183 -11.71 -10.45 -13.53
C LYS A 183 -12.10 -11.25 -14.77
N LEU A 184 -12.34 -10.60 -15.91
CA LEU A 184 -12.56 -11.25 -17.21
C LEU A 184 -11.29 -11.96 -17.70
N SER A 185 -10.11 -11.39 -17.45
CA SER A 185 -8.81 -12.03 -17.67
C SER A 185 -8.62 -13.22 -16.74
N GLU A 186 -8.99 -13.13 -15.46
CA GLU A 186 -8.95 -14.25 -14.51
C GLU A 186 -9.94 -15.35 -14.87
N ASP A 187 -11.16 -15.01 -15.30
CA ASP A 187 -12.17 -15.98 -15.70
C ASP A 187 -11.81 -16.61 -17.06
N GLY A 188 -11.23 -15.84 -17.97
CA GLY A 188 -10.59 -16.36 -19.19
C GLY A 188 -9.40 -17.26 -18.88
N PHE A 189 -8.57 -16.90 -17.89
CA PHE A 189 -7.49 -17.73 -17.38
C PHE A 189 -8.03 -18.98 -16.69
N LYS A 190 -9.17 -18.91 -15.99
CA LYS A 190 -9.85 -20.07 -15.40
C LYS A 190 -10.38 -20.99 -16.47
N VAL A 191 -11.02 -20.48 -17.51
CA VAL A 191 -11.49 -21.31 -18.64
C VAL A 191 -10.31 -21.94 -19.39
N LEU A 192 -9.21 -21.20 -19.58
CA LEU A 192 -7.95 -21.73 -20.10
C LEU A 192 -7.32 -22.73 -19.14
N LEU A 193 -7.35 -22.50 -17.82
CA LEU A 193 -6.90 -23.43 -16.78
C LEU A 193 -7.78 -24.66 -16.74
N GLU A 194 -9.10 -24.55 -16.95
CA GLU A 194 -10.05 -25.66 -17.04
C GLU A 194 -9.78 -26.48 -18.31
N SER A 195 -9.44 -25.79 -19.41
CA SER A 195 -9.07 -26.40 -20.69
C SER A 195 -7.70 -27.07 -20.62
N PHE A 196 -6.72 -26.44 -19.96
CA PHE A 196 -5.42 -27.01 -19.61
C PHE A 196 -5.58 -28.16 -18.61
N ARG A 197 -6.48 -28.06 -17.62
CA ARG A 197 -6.82 -29.10 -16.63
C ARG A 197 -7.44 -30.31 -17.32
N ARG A 198 -8.30 -30.11 -18.33
CA ARG A 198 -8.82 -31.20 -19.18
C ARG A 198 -7.74 -31.86 -20.05
N LEU A 199 -6.72 -31.11 -20.46
CA LEU A 199 -5.57 -31.65 -21.20
C LEU A 199 -4.51 -32.30 -20.27
N HIS A 200 -4.37 -31.83 -19.02
CA HIS A 200 -3.41 -32.33 -18.02
C HIS A 200 -3.96 -33.45 -17.11
N VAL A 201 -5.26 -33.74 -17.14
CA VAL A 201 -5.84 -34.96 -16.52
C VAL A 201 -5.31 -36.23 -17.20
N SER A 202 -4.54 -36.11 -18.29
CA SER A 202 -3.83 -37.22 -18.96
C SER A 202 -2.36 -37.41 -18.53
N SER A 203 -1.77 -36.59 -17.64
CA SER A 203 -0.39 -36.82 -17.16
C SER A 203 -0.38 -37.34 -15.73
N SER A 204 -0.84 -38.57 -15.57
CA SER A 204 -0.38 -39.51 -14.53
C SER A 204 1.11 -39.83 -14.71
N GLY A 205 1.98 -38.81 -14.66
CA GLY A 205 3.40 -38.90 -15.00
C GLY A 205 4.35 -39.06 -13.82
N ALA A 206 3.85 -38.96 -12.59
CA ALA A 206 4.64 -39.18 -11.38
C ALA A 206 4.05 -40.36 -10.60
N ASN A 207 4.46 -41.58 -10.97
CA ASN A 207 4.22 -42.74 -10.13
C ASN A 207 5.07 -42.61 -8.86
N TYR A 208 4.49 -42.93 -7.71
CA TYR A 208 5.23 -43.02 -6.46
C TYR A 208 5.24 -44.46 -5.99
N SER A 209 6.39 -44.94 -5.55
CA SER A 209 6.56 -46.30 -5.03
C SER A 209 7.19 -46.25 -3.63
N PRO A 210 6.78 -47.13 -2.70
CA PRO A 210 7.37 -47.17 -1.36
C PRO A 210 8.77 -47.78 -1.40
N VAL A 211 9.76 -47.02 -0.95
CA VAL A 211 11.14 -47.49 -0.74
C VAL A 211 11.39 -48.00 0.67
N SER A 212 10.56 -47.58 1.63
CA SER A 212 10.55 -48.13 2.99
C SER A 212 9.15 -48.10 3.60
N ARG A 213 8.85 -49.11 4.43
CA ARG A 213 7.58 -49.26 5.15
C ARG A 213 7.84 -49.80 6.54
N HIS A 214 7.54 -49.00 7.55
CA HIS A 214 7.57 -49.37 8.96
C HIS A 214 6.15 -49.39 9.52
N VAL A 215 5.88 -50.30 10.46
CA VAL A 215 4.58 -50.46 11.14
C VAL A 215 4.68 -50.42 12.66
N GLU A 216 5.90 -50.34 13.22
CA GLU A 216 6.15 -50.31 14.67
C GLU A 216 6.87 -49.04 15.11
N GLY A 217 6.77 -47.98 14.31
CA GLY A 217 7.52 -46.75 14.51
C GLY A 217 8.86 -46.72 13.79
N VAL A 218 9.74 -45.80 14.16
CA VAL A 218 11.01 -45.53 13.49
C VAL A 218 12.09 -45.09 14.49
N GLY A 219 13.30 -45.61 14.34
CA GLY A 219 14.45 -45.24 15.20
C GLY A 219 14.24 -45.45 16.70
N GLY A 220 13.45 -46.47 17.07
CA GLY A 220 13.08 -46.78 18.46
C GLY A 220 11.96 -45.92 19.04
N TYR A 221 11.37 -45.02 18.25
CA TYR A 221 10.19 -44.23 18.62
C TYR A 221 8.92 -44.89 18.05
N ASP A 222 7.93 -45.21 18.89
CA ASP A 222 6.84 -46.15 18.56
C ASP A 222 5.73 -45.60 17.63
N LEU A 223 5.58 -44.28 17.52
CA LEU A 223 4.48 -43.62 16.80
C LEU A 223 3.07 -44.09 17.22
N ARG A 224 2.89 -44.52 18.47
CA ARG A 224 1.63 -45.06 19.00
C ARG A 224 0.75 -44.02 19.67
N SER A 225 1.21 -42.78 19.81
CA SER A 225 0.40 -41.70 20.34
C SER A 225 -0.21 -40.88 19.20
N PRO A 226 -1.51 -40.52 19.28
CA PRO A 226 -2.15 -39.70 18.24
C PRO A 226 -1.58 -38.27 18.15
N VAL A 227 -0.84 -37.82 19.17
CA VAL A 227 -0.18 -36.51 19.17
C VAL A 227 1.25 -36.56 18.63
N ASP A 228 1.79 -37.74 18.30
CA ASP A 228 3.15 -37.87 17.78
C ASP A 228 3.35 -37.02 16.51
N GLN A 229 4.46 -36.30 16.46
CA GLN A 229 4.85 -35.47 15.31
C GLN A 229 6.27 -35.84 14.86
N ILE A 230 6.51 -35.71 13.55
CA ILE A 230 7.82 -35.87 12.92
C ILE A 230 8.08 -34.66 12.02
N THR A 231 9.33 -34.17 12.03
CA THR A 231 9.87 -33.25 11.03
C THR A 231 11.33 -33.60 10.70
N THR A 232 11.88 -33.06 9.62
CA THR A 232 13.29 -33.18 9.27
C THR A 232 14.14 -32.12 9.95
N PHE A 233 15.42 -32.44 10.15
CA PHE A 233 16.41 -31.54 10.74
C PHE A 233 17.80 -31.87 10.19
N ASP A 234 18.68 -30.88 10.13
CA ASP A 234 20.10 -31.08 9.82
C ASP A 234 20.92 -30.98 11.11
N TYR A 235 20.96 -32.07 11.88
CA TYR A 235 21.57 -32.08 13.22
C TYR A 235 23.10 -31.92 13.19
N ASP A 236 23.76 -32.39 12.13
CA ASP A 236 25.21 -32.36 11.99
C ASP A 236 25.73 -31.22 11.10
N HIS A 237 24.84 -30.30 10.71
CA HIS A 237 25.15 -29.15 9.86
C HIS A 237 25.76 -29.54 8.51
N SER A 238 25.37 -30.68 7.96
CA SER A 238 25.91 -31.22 6.71
C SER A 238 25.24 -30.66 5.45
N GLY A 239 24.13 -29.95 5.60
CA GLY A 239 23.23 -29.54 4.53
C GLY A 239 22.25 -30.64 4.10
N LYS A 240 22.17 -31.74 4.86
CA LYS A 240 21.34 -32.90 4.53
C LYS A 240 20.16 -33.01 5.48
N LEU A 241 18.99 -33.35 4.93
CA LEU A 241 17.77 -33.58 5.71
C LEU A 241 17.55 -35.06 5.95
N ASP A 242 18.61 -35.71 6.43
CA ASP A 242 18.69 -37.14 6.73
C ASP A 242 18.49 -37.43 8.24
N HIS A 243 18.28 -36.41 9.06
CA HIS A 243 17.83 -36.57 10.45
C HIS A 243 16.33 -36.28 10.58
N LEU A 244 15.69 -37.02 11.49
CA LEU A 244 14.31 -36.79 11.91
C LEU A 244 14.27 -36.36 13.37
N ILE A 245 13.43 -35.39 13.65
CA ILE A 245 12.98 -35.09 15.01
C ILE A 245 11.61 -35.72 15.18
N LEU A 246 11.47 -36.63 16.14
CA LEU A 246 10.21 -37.22 16.57
C LEU A 246 9.89 -36.70 17.96
N TYR A 247 8.69 -36.19 18.17
CA TYR A 247 8.31 -35.65 19.47
C TYR A 247 6.87 -35.94 19.85
N ARG A 248 6.64 -36.02 21.17
CA ARG A 248 5.34 -36.20 21.81
C ARG A 248 5.00 -34.96 22.63
N PRO A 249 4.21 -34.03 22.07
CA PRO A 249 3.61 -32.95 22.85
C PRO A 249 2.85 -33.51 24.06
N VAL A 250 2.71 -32.72 25.12
CA VAL A 250 2.18 -33.11 26.45
C VAL A 250 3.10 -34.01 27.27
N ARG A 251 3.82 -34.94 26.65
CA ARG A 251 4.66 -35.93 27.37
C ARG A 251 6.12 -35.54 27.49
N GLY A 252 6.57 -34.48 26.82
CA GLY A 252 7.96 -34.04 26.89
C GLY A 252 8.96 -34.95 26.18
N ALA A 253 8.49 -35.94 25.40
CA ALA A 253 9.36 -36.88 24.70
C ALA A 253 9.86 -36.28 23.39
N ILE A 254 11.15 -36.47 23.10
CA ILE A 254 11.77 -36.01 21.85
C ILE A 254 12.98 -36.88 21.50
N PHE A 255 13.03 -37.35 20.26
CA PHE A 255 14.10 -38.15 19.70
C PHE A 255 14.64 -37.42 18.47
N ILE A 256 15.96 -37.39 18.33
CA ILE A 256 16.61 -37.05 17.06
C ILE A 256 17.27 -38.32 16.56
N VAL A 257 16.86 -38.76 15.39
CA VAL A 257 17.37 -39.99 14.76
C VAL A 257 18.04 -39.65 13.45
N LYS A 258 19.16 -40.31 13.15
CA LYS A 258 19.88 -40.20 11.88
C LYS A 258 19.58 -41.39 11.00
N ASN A 259 19.31 -41.15 9.72
CA ASN A 259 19.25 -42.19 8.72
C ASN A 259 20.66 -42.62 8.30
N ASN A 260 21.05 -43.85 8.63
CA ASN A 260 22.28 -44.47 8.19
C ASN A 260 21.92 -45.61 7.24
N ASN A 261 21.95 -45.34 5.93
CA ASN A 261 21.69 -46.34 4.89
C ASN A 261 20.35 -47.09 5.07
N ASN A 262 19.24 -46.35 5.21
CA ASN A 262 17.87 -46.85 5.42
C ASN A 262 17.55 -47.32 6.84
N GLU A 263 18.49 -47.22 7.78
CA GLU A 263 18.25 -47.51 9.19
C GLU A 263 18.30 -46.22 10.02
N PHE A 264 17.19 -45.88 10.67
CA PHE A 264 17.14 -44.74 11.58
C PHE A 264 17.66 -45.14 12.95
N THR A 265 18.64 -44.40 13.47
CA THR A 265 19.26 -44.66 14.78
C THR A 265 19.27 -43.37 15.63
N PRO A 266 18.95 -43.44 16.94
CA PRO A 266 18.88 -42.26 17.78
C PRO A 266 20.27 -41.68 18.06
N VAL A 267 20.44 -40.39 17.76
CA VAL A 267 21.61 -39.57 18.15
C VAL A 267 21.30 -38.72 19.39
N TYR A 268 20.02 -38.49 19.67
CA TYR A 268 19.51 -37.86 20.89
C TYR A 268 18.16 -38.47 21.26
N LYS A 269 17.88 -38.70 22.55
CA LYS A 269 16.59 -39.22 22.98
C LYS A 269 16.20 -38.80 24.39
N GLN A 270 14.93 -38.42 24.53
CA GLN A 270 14.19 -38.32 25.78
C GLN A 270 12.86 -39.03 25.62
N VAL A 271 12.57 -39.96 26.53
CA VAL A 271 11.32 -40.72 26.56
C VAL A 271 10.19 -39.93 27.23
N ASP A 272 9.00 -40.50 27.31
CA ASP A 272 7.86 -39.93 28.03
C ASP A 272 8.25 -39.52 29.46
N GLY A 273 7.86 -38.31 29.85
CA GLY A 273 8.29 -37.68 31.10
C GLY A 273 9.55 -36.83 30.98
N GLY A 274 10.14 -36.75 29.77
CA GLY A 274 11.28 -35.89 29.46
C GLY A 274 11.02 -34.40 29.72
N SER A 275 12.11 -33.64 29.72
CA SER A 275 12.13 -32.18 29.93
C SER A 275 12.10 -31.40 28.61
N GLY A 276 11.82 -32.06 27.49
CA GLY A 276 11.82 -31.46 26.15
C GLY A 276 13.23 -31.10 25.66
N ILE A 277 13.40 -30.02 24.89
CA ILE A 277 14.67 -29.66 24.23
C ILE A 277 14.99 -28.17 24.38
N GLY A 278 16.25 -27.83 24.65
CA GLY A 278 16.69 -26.43 24.70
C GLY A 278 15.96 -25.54 25.72
N GLY A 279 15.45 -26.14 26.81
CA GLY A 279 14.63 -25.43 27.81
C GLY A 279 13.13 -25.34 27.48
N TYR A 280 12.70 -25.83 26.31
CA TYR A 280 11.31 -25.93 25.91
C TYR A 280 10.75 -27.30 26.28
N ASP A 281 9.69 -27.35 27.08
CA ASP A 281 9.29 -28.55 27.84
C ASP A 281 8.44 -29.57 27.06
N LEU A 282 7.89 -29.19 25.91
CA LEU A 282 6.97 -29.99 25.10
C LEU A 282 5.75 -30.51 25.89
N ARG A 283 5.20 -29.70 26.80
CA ARG A 283 4.08 -30.07 27.69
C ARG A 283 2.69 -29.59 27.24
N ASP A 284 2.58 -28.84 26.15
CA ASP A 284 1.29 -28.44 25.57
C ASP A 284 0.98 -29.26 24.31
N SER A 285 -0.28 -29.67 24.14
CA SER A 285 -0.70 -30.43 22.95
C SER A 285 -0.57 -29.63 21.64
N ARG A 286 -0.48 -28.31 21.75
CA ARG A 286 -0.29 -27.37 20.63
C ARG A 286 1.17 -27.16 20.26
N ASP A 287 2.13 -27.67 21.03
CA ASP A 287 3.54 -27.49 20.75
C ASP A 287 3.91 -27.99 19.36
N ARG A 288 4.60 -27.15 18.58
CA ARG A 288 5.11 -27.50 17.26
C ARG A 288 6.58 -27.13 17.14
N ILE A 289 7.31 -28.00 16.47
CA ILE A 289 8.72 -27.82 16.11
C ILE A 289 8.84 -27.86 14.60
N PHE A 290 9.57 -26.93 14.01
CA PHE A 290 10.06 -27.03 12.64
C PHE A 290 11.49 -26.54 12.54
N ALA A 291 12.25 -27.11 11.60
CA ALA A 291 13.60 -26.68 11.31
C ALA A 291 13.61 -25.46 10.38
N PHE A 292 14.55 -24.54 10.60
CA PHE A 292 14.65 -23.27 9.88
C PHE A 292 16.12 -22.91 9.61
N ASP A 293 16.36 -22.22 8.50
CA ASP A 293 17.68 -21.66 8.14
C ASP A 293 17.74 -20.22 8.63
N TYR A 294 18.04 -20.03 9.91
CA TYR A 294 17.99 -18.71 10.56
C TYR A 294 19.12 -17.78 10.09
N ASP A 295 20.30 -18.35 9.82
CA ASP A 295 21.53 -17.62 9.49
C ASP A 295 21.81 -17.54 7.98
N HIS A 296 20.90 -18.07 7.14
CA HIS A 296 21.02 -18.12 5.69
C HIS A 296 22.22 -18.94 5.20
N SER A 297 22.59 -19.99 5.94
CA SER A 297 23.70 -20.90 5.61
C SER A 297 23.33 -21.92 4.53
N GLY A 298 22.04 -22.08 4.22
CA GLY A 298 21.52 -23.16 3.38
C GLY A 298 21.26 -24.45 4.17
N LYS A 299 21.33 -24.40 5.51
CA LYS A 299 21.19 -25.57 6.39
C LYS A 299 19.98 -25.37 7.30
N LEU A 300 19.15 -26.40 7.45
CA LEU A 300 18.03 -26.37 8.39
C LEU A 300 18.48 -26.92 9.74
N ASP A 301 19.40 -26.21 10.38
CA ASP A 301 20.07 -26.59 11.61
C ASP A 301 19.63 -25.77 12.85
N HIS A 302 18.68 -24.84 12.67
CA HIS A 302 18.00 -24.15 13.75
C HIS A 302 16.59 -24.71 13.96
N LEU A 303 16.10 -24.71 15.21
CA LEU A 303 14.74 -25.12 15.55
C LEU A 303 13.89 -23.92 15.94
N ALA A 304 12.78 -23.74 15.23
CA ALA A 304 11.72 -22.85 15.63
C ALA A 304 10.68 -23.62 16.45
N LEU A 305 10.44 -23.14 17.67
CA LEU A 305 9.52 -23.74 18.63
C LEU A 305 8.31 -22.80 18.75
N LEU A 306 7.12 -23.30 18.43
CA LEU A 306 5.88 -22.54 18.53
C LEU A 306 5.18 -22.93 19.83
N PRO A 307 5.30 -22.13 20.91
CA PRO A 307 4.58 -22.34 22.15
C PRO A 307 3.08 -22.24 21.93
N SER A 308 2.33 -22.92 22.78
CA SER A 308 0.98 -22.48 23.06
C SER A 308 1.01 -21.02 23.48
N TRP A 309 0.50 -20.15 22.62
CA TRP A 309 0.48 -18.72 22.90
C TRP A 309 -0.36 -18.45 24.17
N ASN A 310 0.31 -18.21 25.29
CA ASN A 310 -0.25 -17.72 26.54
C ASN A 310 0.02 -16.21 26.75
N GLY A 311 0.25 -15.47 25.65
CA GLY A 311 0.13 -14.01 25.62
C GLY A 311 1.39 -13.20 25.93
N TYR A 312 2.51 -13.83 26.32
CA TYR A 312 3.68 -13.12 26.85
C TYR A 312 4.98 -13.28 26.06
N ASN A 313 4.99 -13.92 24.88
CA ASN A 313 6.23 -14.07 24.14
C ASN A 313 6.56 -12.80 23.33
N VAL A 314 7.42 -11.96 23.92
CA VAL A 314 7.90 -10.67 23.39
C VAL A 314 9.10 -10.79 22.44
N ASP A 315 9.43 -12.01 21.99
CA ASP A 315 10.62 -12.25 21.13
C ASP A 315 10.31 -12.60 19.66
N SER A 316 9.05 -12.81 19.27
CA SER A 316 8.71 -13.07 17.84
C SER A 316 8.52 -11.77 17.04
N PRO A 317 9.01 -11.64 15.80
CA PRO A 317 8.83 -10.44 14.97
C PRO A 317 7.35 -10.05 14.80
N GLU A 318 7.05 -8.75 14.76
CA GLU A 318 5.67 -8.22 14.78
C GLU A 318 4.78 -8.78 13.66
N GLN A 319 5.34 -9.04 12.48
CA GLN A 319 4.64 -9.58 11.32
C GLN A 319 4.16 -11.02 11.57
N ILE A 320 5.00 -11.84 12.19
CA ILE A 320 4.66 -13.21 12.60
C ILE A 320 3.61 -13.16 13.72
N ARG A 321 3.75 -12.25 14.68
CA ARG A 321 2.75 -12.04 15.75
C ARG A 321 1.39 -11.64 15.20
N ARG A 322 1.35 -10.73 14.23
CA ARG A 322 0.09 -10.27 13.61
C ARG A 322 -0.67 -11.41 12.94
N PHE A 323 0.04 -12.33 12.29
CA PHE A 323 -0.58 -13.50 11.69
C PHE A 323 -1.07 -14.48 12.76
N HIS A 324 -0.19 -14.86 13.69
CA HIS A 324 -0.44 -15.93 14.68
C HIS A 324 -1.44 -15.54 15.79
N ARG A 325 -1.62 -14.24 16.06
CA ARG A 325 -2.59 -13.75 17.06
C ARG A 325 -4.05 -14.08 16.70
N SER A 326 -4.34 -14.52 15.48
CA SER A 326 -5.72 -14.67 15.02
C SER A 326 -6.29 -16.09 15.10
N SER A 327 -5.49 -17.18 15.18
CA SER A 327 -6.07 -18.54 15.33
C SER A 327 -5.11 -19.65 15.80
N PRO A 328 -5.57 -20.60 16.65
CA PRO A 328 -4.81 -21.83 16.95
C PRO A 328 -4.69 -22.79 15.75
N ALA A 329 -5.38 -22.51 14.63
CA ALA A 329 -5.25 -23.28 13.40
C ALA A 329 -4.01 -22.89 12.57
N ASP A 330 -3.33 -21.80 12.92
CA ASP A 330 -2.19 -21.27 12.18
C ASP A 330 -1.02 -22.25 12.16
N ARG A 331 -0.37 -22.33 11.00
CA ARG A 331 0.76 -23.22 10.77
C ARG A 331 1.87 -22.51 10.01
N ALA A 332 3.09 -23.01 10.24
CA ALA A 332 4.30 -22.46 9.66
C ALA A 332 5.23 -23.56 9.14
N PHE A 333 5.99 -23.28 8.09
CA PHE A 333 7.14 -24.08 7.67
C PHE A 333 8.14 -23.23 6.89
N ALA A 334 9.39 -23.68 6.86
CA ALA A 334 10.48 -23.06 6.08
C ALA A 334 10.36 -23.39 4.59
N PHE A 335 10.63 -22.40 3.73
CA PHE A 335 10.46 -22.51 2.27
C PHE A 335 11.59 -21.79 1.53
N ASP A 336 12.00 -22.32 0.39
CA ASP A 336 12.96 -21.68 -0.51
C ASP A 336 12.21 -20.95 -1.62
N TYR A 337 11.70 -19.75 -1.32
CA TYR A 337 10.83 -19.03 -2.26
C TYR A 337 11.57 -18.61 -3.55
N ASN A 338 12.87 -18.34 -3.47
CA ASN A 338 13.67 -17.81 -4.56
C ASN A 338 14.55 -18.87 -5.25
N SER A 339 14.39 -20.15 -4.89
CA SER A 339 15.19 -21.27 -5.41
C SER A 339 16.70 -21.04 -5.23
N SER A 340 17.09 -20.50 -4.08
CA SER A 340 18.48 -20.17 -3.76
C SER A 340 19.25 -21.33 -3.11
N GLY A 341 18.56 -22.40 -2.73
CA GLY A 341 19.06 -23.46 -1.87
C GLY A 341 18.95 -23.11 -0.38
N LYS A 342 18.40 -21.94 -0.04
CA LYS A 342 18.22 -21.47 1.34
C LYS A 342 16.76 -21.44 1.69
N ARG A 343 16.39 -22.05 2.82
CA ARG A 343 15.01 -22.05 3.31
C ARG A 343 14.79 -20.94 4.33
N ASP A 344 15.10 -19.74 3.90
CA ASP A 344 15.06 -18.52 4.69
C ASP A 344 13.73 -17.76 4.56
N HIS A 345 12.75 -18.33 3.87
CA HIS A 345 11.39 -17.83 3.89
C HIS A 345 10.53 -18.67 4.83
N ILE A 346 9.54 -18.05 5.46
CA ILE A 346 8.53 -18.72 6.28
C ILE A 346 7.19 -18.62 5.57
N VAL A 347 6.58 -19.77 5.30
CA VAL A 347 5.19 -19.84 4.87
C VAL A 347 4.33 -19.94 6.12
N LEU A 348 3.40 -19.00 6.29
CA LEU A 348 2.35 -19.01 7.30
C LEU A 348 1.01 -19.25 6.62
N TYR A 349 0.23 -20.22 7.09
CA TYR A 349 -1.08 -20.49 6.48
C TYR A 349 -2.10 -20.90 7.52
N ARG A 350 -3.38 -20.62 7.21
CA ARG A 350 -4.52 -20.98 8.04
C ARG A 350 -5.47 -21.90 7.28
N PRO A 351 -5.49 -23.20 7.59
CA PRO A 351 -6.47 -24.14 7.06
C PRO A 351 -7.91 -23.64 7.22
N GLY A 352 -8.74 -23.86 6.22
CA GLY A 352 -10.16 -23.48 6.25
C GLY A 352 -10.49 -22.07 5.76
N THR A 353 -9.50 -21.17 5.68
CA THR A 353 -9.75 -19.74 5.41
C THR A 353 -9.19 -19.23 4.09
N GLY A 354 -8.37 -20.03 3.39
CA GLY A 354 -7.66 -19.57 2.20
C GLY A 354 -6.49 -18.62 2.49
N THR A 355 -6.20 -18.29 3.75
CA THR A 355 -5.12 -17.38 4.13
C THR A 355 -3.77 -18.07 4.05
N ILE A 356 -2.83 -17.46 3.32
CA ILE A 356 -1.44 -17.90 3.21
C ILE A 356 -0.53 -16.71 2.93
N TRP A 357 0.53 -16.60 3.73
CA TRP A 357 1.56 -15.58 3.67
C TRP A 357 2.91 -16.27 3.49
N ILE A 358 3.78 -15.68 2.69
CA ILE A 358 5.18 -16.08 2.56
C ILE A 358 5.98 -14.86 2.95
N LEU A 359 6.74 -15.01 4.04
CA LEU A 359 7.57 -13.96 4.61
C LEU A 359 9.03 -14.27 4.31
N GLN A 360 9.75 -13.33 3.72
CA GLN A 360 11.20 -13.38 3.66
C GLN A 360 11.77 -13.01 5.03
N ASN A 361 12.70 -13.81 5.54
CA ASN A 361 13.58 -13.43 6.64
C ASN A 361 14.74 -12.60 6.08
N ASP A 362 15.08 -11.51 6.74
CA ASP A 362 16.34 -10.80 6.59
C ASP A 362 16.94 -10.61 7.99
N ARG A 363 17.73 -11.60 8.43
CA ARG A 363 18.44 -11.57 9.73
C ARG A 363 17.54 -11.29 10.93
N GLY A 364 16.32 -11.83 10.93
CA GLY A 364 15.33 -11.68 12.00
C GLY A 364 14.23 -10.66 11.69
N GLU A 365 14.39 -9.84 10.64
CA GLU A 365 13.31 -8.99 10.13
C GLU A 365 12.48 -9.74 9.09
N PHE A 366 11.16 -9.77 9.25
CA PHE A 366 10.27 -10.51 8.35
C PHE A 366 9.42 -9.57 7.51
N SER A 367 9.46 -9.74 6.18
CA SER A 367 8.67 -8.95 5.23
C SER A 367 7.85 -9.85 4.30
N PRO A 368 6.60 -9.48 3.95
CA PRO A 368 5.77 -10.31 3.09
C PRO A 368 6.21 -10.23 1.62
N THR A 369 6.59 -11.38 1.06
CA THR A 369 6.87 -11.56 -0.38
C THR A 369 5.60 -11.98 -1.13
N TYR A 370 4.73 -12.73 -0.47
CA TYR A 370 3.39 -13.09 -0.94
C TYR A 370 2.42 -13.04 0.24
N HIS A 371 1.22 -12.52 0.06
CA HIS A 371 0.20 -12.57 1.11
C HIS A 371 -1.22 -12.49 0.53
N THR A 372 -2.14 -13.17 1.20
CA THR A 372 -3.59 -13.04 0.96
C THR A 372 -4.30 -12.63 2.25
N GLY A 373 -5.49 -12.04 2.13
CA GLY A 373 -6.27 -11.59 3.29
C GLY A 373 -6.75 -12.73 4.19
N ASP A 374 -7.56 -12.38 5.19
CA ASP A 374 -8.22 -13.29 6.12
C ASP A 374 -9.72 -12.97 6.13
N PRO A 375 -10.57 -13.69 5.36
CA PRO A 375 -10.24 -14.86 4.53
C PRO A 375 -9.45 -14.51 3.24
N GLY A 376 -8.69 -15.49 2.74
CA GLY A 376 -7.84 -15.36 1.56
C GLY A 376 -8.33 -16.19 0.36
N ASN A 377 -7.73 -15.97 -0.80
CA ASN A 377 -8.05 -16.69 -2.03
C ASN A 377 -7.18 -17.94 -2.26
N GLY A 378 -6.38 -18.36 -1.27
CA GLY A 378 -5.42 -19.45 -1.42
C GLY A 378 -4.19 -19.04 -2.24
N ILE A 379 -3.54 -20.03 -2.89
CA ILE A 379 -2.33 -19.83 -3.68
C ILE A 379 -2.33 -20.73 -4.91
N GLY A 380 -1.91 -20.21 -6.07
CA GLY A 380 -1.80 -21.00 -7.32
C GLY A 380 -3.08 -21.73 -7.75
N GLY A 381 -4.25 -21.16 -7.46
CA GLY A 381 -5.55 -21.78 -7.72
C GLY A 381 -5.98 -22.85 -6.71
N TYR A 382 -5.13 -23.17 -5.72
CA TYR A 382 -5.48 -24.01 -4.58
C TYR A 382 -6.15 -23.19 -3.49
N PHE A 383 -7.41 -23.51 -3.19
CA PHE A 383 -8.17 -22.88 -2.12
C PHE A 383 -8.06 -23.71 -0.84
N ASN A 384 -7.35 -23.18 0.15
CA ASN A 384 -7.16 -23.76 1.48
C ASN A 384 -8.44 -23.64 2.35
N LYS A 385 -9.56 -24.18 1.85
CA LYS A 385 -10.91 -24.03 2.39
C LYS A 385 -11.32 -25.13 3.37
N SER A 386 -10.55 -26.22 3.47
CA SER A 386 -10.81 -27.26 4.46
C SER A 386 -9.92 -27.06 5.69
N PRO A 387 -10.43 -27.21 6.92
CA PRO A 387 -9.59 -27.24 8.13
C PRO A 387 -8.62 -28.44 8.14
N ASP A 388 -8.88 -29.46 7.32
CA ASP A 388 -8.01 -30.61 7.15
C ASP A 388 -6.84 -30.34 6.20
N ASP A 389 -6.84 -29.25 5.44
CA ASP A 389 -5.74 -28.92 4.53
C ASP A 389 -4.40 -28.78 5.28
N ARG A 390 -3.34 -29.32 4.68
CA ARG A 390 -1.97 -29.36 5.18
C ARG A 390 -1.02 -28.94 4.05
N ALA A 391 0.14 -28.37 4.38
CA ALA A 391 1.11 -27.93 3.40
C ALA A 391 2.55 -28.11 3.90
N PHE A 392 3.47 -28.29 2.97
CA PHE A 392 4.91 -28.34 3.25
C PHE A 392 5.74 -27.95 2.01
N ALA A 393 7.01 -27.62 2.23
CA ALA A 393 8.00 -27.35 1.18
C ALA A 393 8.63 -28.65 0.66
N PHE A 394 8.79 -28.78 -0.65
CA PHE A 394 9.32 -29.99 -1.28
C PHE A 394 10.26 -29.68 -2.44
N ASP A 395 11.25 -30.55 -2.65
CA ASP A 395 12.10 -30.53 -3.84
C ASP A 395 11.55 -31.52 -4.87
N PHE A 396 10.51 -31.11 -5.59
CA PHE A 396 9.91 -31.99 -6.60
C PHE A 396 10.86 -32.22 -7.79
N SER A 397 11.74 -31.27 -8.09
CA SER A 397 12.64 -31.37 -9.24
C SER A 397 13.87 -32.26 -8.98
N GLY A 398 14.25 -32.46 -7.71
CA GLY A 398 15.50 -33.11 -7.33
C GLY A 398 16.72 -32.20 -7.53
N SER A 399 16.54 -30.88 -7.39
CA SER A 399 17.59 -29.86 -7.56
C SER A 399 18.38 -29.57 -6.28
N GLY A 400 17.87 -30.00 -5.12
CA GLY A 400 18.32 -29.58 -3.79
C GLY A 400 17.53 -28.39 -3.24
N MET A 401 16.65 -27.78 -4.04
CA MET A 401 15.86 -26.60 -3.65
C MET A 401 14.45 -27.04 -3.28
N ALA A 402 14.00 -26.74 -2.06
CA ALA A 402 12.62 -27.02 -1.65
C ALA A 402 11.72 -25.82 -1.95
N ASP A 403 11.60 -25.53 -3.24
CA ASP A 403 10.91 -24.40 -3.84
C ASP A 403 9.52 -24.77 -4.40
N HIS A 404 9.09 -26.01 -4.22
CA HIS A 404 7.73 -26.45 -4.52
C HIS A 404 6.88 -26.46 -3.27
N LEU A 405 5.61 -26.04 -3.42
CA LEU A 405 4.62 -26.16 -2.35
C LEU A 405 3.78 -27.40 -2.58
N VAL A 406 3.73 -28.27 -1.59
CA VAL A 406 2.82 -29.42 -1.59
C VAL A 406 1.67 -29.11 -0.66
N PHE A 407 0.45 -29.28 -1.16
CA PHE A 407 -0.77 -29.30 -0.36
C PHE A 407 -1.33 -30.71 -0.32
N PHE A 408 -1.81 -31.15 0.82
CA PHE A 408 -2.52 -32.42 0.94
C PHE A 408 -3.68 -32.29 1.91
N ARG A 409 -4.70 -33.11 1.71
CA ARG A 409 -5.87 -33.15 2.58
C ARG A 409 -6.08 -34.58 3.07
N PRO A 410 -5.75 -34.84 4.35
CA PRO A 410 -6.15 -36.06 5.04
C PRO A 410 -7.66 -36.23 5.00
N ARG A 411 -8.14 -37.48 5.08
CA ARG A 411 -9.56 -37.91 4.90
C ARG A 411 -10.08 -37.90 3.48
N SER A 412 -9.67 -36.95 2.64
CA SER A 412 -10.06 -36.97 1.23
C SER A 412 -9.07 -37.71 0.34
N GLY A 413 -7.84 -37.96 0.79
CA GLY A 413 -6.87 -38.71 -0.01
C GLY A 413 -6.21 -37.89 -1.13
N THR A 414 -6.27 -36.56 -1.07
CA THR A 414 -5.86 -35.68 -2.16
C THR A 414 -4.51 -35.03 -1.90
N LEU A 415 -3.69 -34.87 -2.94
CA LEU A 415 -2.36 -34.24 -2.88
C LEU A 415 -2.10 -33.42 -4.15
N TRP A 416 -1.53 -32.24 -3.96
CA TRP A 416 -1.24 -31.29 -5.02
C TRP A 416 0.16 -30.71 -4.86
N ILE A 417 0.87 -30.52 -5.97
CA ILE A 417 2.20 -29.93 -5.98
C ILE A 417 2.17 -28.71 -6.88
N LEU A 418 2.62 -27.57 -6.35
CA LEU A 418 2.70 -26.30 -7.04
C LEU A 418 4.17 -25.94 -7.23
N GLU A 419 4.56 -25.58 -8.44
CA GLU A 419 5.84 -24.91 -8.70
C GLU A 419 5.70 -23.41 -8.49
N ASN A 420 6.74 -22.78 -7.98
CA ASN A 420 6.88 -21.33 -7.97
C ASN A 420 7.73 -20.88 -9.16
N VAL A 421 7.15 -20.14 -10.09
CA VAL A 421 7.91 -19.53 -11.19
C VAL A 421 7.84 -18.01 -11.06
N ARG A 422 8.88 -17.43 -10.46
CA ARG A 422 9.03 -15.98 -10.27
C ARG A 422 7.84 -15.34 -9.54
N GLY A 423 7.33 -16.01 -8.51
CA GLY A 423 6.19 -15.57 -7.71
C GLY A 423 4.82 -15.98 -8.25
N ILE A 424 4.78 -16.67 -9.41
CA ILE A 424 3.55 -17.26 -9.95
C ILE A 424 3.53 -18.75 -9.62
N PHE A 425 2.56 -19.15 -8.80
CA PHE A 425 2.36 -20.55 -8.43
C PHE A 425 1.42 -21.27 -9.39
N ARG A 426 1.78 -22.47 -9.83
CA ARG A 426 1.01 -23.26 -10.80
C ARG A 426 1.14 -24.76 -10.54
N PHE A 427 0.10 -25.53 -10.89
CA PHE A 427 0.04 -26.97 -10.64
C PHE A 427 1.04 -27.74 -11.50
N LEU A 428 1.85 -28.59 -10.86
CA LEU A 428 2.67 -29.62 -11.53
C LEU A 428 2.11 -31.03 -11.36
N PHE A 429 1.46 -31.30 -10.24
CA PHE A 429 0.89 -32.62 -9.94
C PHE A 429 -0.41 -32.46 -9.17
N THR A 430 -1.37 -33.33 -9.44
CA THR A 430 -2.67 -33.38 -8.78
C THR A 430 -3.16 -34.80 -8.64
N GLU A 431 -3.55 -35.17 -7.43
CA GLU A 431 -4.29 -36.39 -7.11
C GLU A 431 -5.61 -35.97 -6.45
N GLY A 432 -6.72 -36.26 -7.13
CA GLY A 432 -8.05 -35.71 -6.84
C GLY A 432 -8.22 -34.25 -7.30
N SER A 433 -9.43 -33.70 -7.17
CA SER A 433 -9.80 -32.39 -7.69
C SER A 433 -9.39 -31.22 -6.76
N PRO A 434 -8.56 -30.27 -7.21
CA PRO A 434 -8.29 -29.06 -6.43
C PRO A 434 -9.53 -28.15 -6.36
N GLY A 435 -9.86 -27.71 -5.14
CA GLY A 435 -10.76 -26.57 -4.90
C GLY A 435 -12.21 -26.89 -4.49
N THR A 436 -12.63 -28.15 -4.49
CA THR A 436 -13.95 -28.59 -4.02
C THR A 436 -13.82 -29.36 -2.71
N GLU A 437 -14.69 -29.03 -1.76
CA GLU A 437 -14.83 -29.77 -0.51
C GLU A 437 -15.54 -31.09 -0.83
N GLY A 438 -14.87 -32.24 -0.63
CA GLY A 438 -15.50 -33.55 -0.74
C GLY A 438 -15.10 -34.45 -1.93
N ASP A 439 -14.23 -34.02 -2.84
CA ASP A 439 -13.79 -34.91 -3.93
C ASP A 439 -12.71 -35.91 -3.42
N PRO A 440 -12.95 -37.23 -3.52
CA PRO A 440 -12.00 -38.23 -3.06
C PRO A 440 -10.81 -38.36 -4.03
N GLY A 441 -9.60 -38.34 -3.49
CA GLY A 441 -8.37 -38.77 -4.14
C GLY A 441 -8.00 -40.20 -3.73
N GLY A 442 -7.13 -40.85 -4.51
CA GLY A 442 -6.70 -42.23 -4.27
C GLY A 442 -5.58 -42.39 -3.25
N GLY A 443 -5.12 -41.30 -2.64
CA GLY A 443 -3.86 -41.28 -1.88
C GLY A 443 -2.64 -41.29 -2.79
N ILE A 444 -1.46 -41.58 -2.26
CA ILE A 444 -0.19 -41.50 -3.01
C ILE A 444 0.69 -42.73 -2.76
N GLY A 445 1.19 -43.35 -3.83
CA GLY A 445 2.08 -44.53 -3.75
C GLY A 445 1.56 -45.69 -2.90
N GLY A 446 0.24 -45.92 -2.93
CA GLY A 446 -0.45 -46.94 -2.13
C GLY A 446 -0.75 -46.53 -0.69
N TYR A 447 -0.40 -45.31 -0.27
CA TYR A 447 -0.78 -44.74 1.02
C TYR A 447 -2.09 -43.95 0.88
N ASP A 448 -3.15 -44.39 1.56
CA ASP A 448 -4.54 -43.93 1.33
C ASP A 448 -4.81 -42.45 1.64
N LEU A 449 -4.09 -41.83 2.58
CA LEU A 449 -4.34 -40.47 3.08
C LEU A 449 -5.79 -40.24 3.60
N LEU A 450 -6.49 -41.30 4.01
CA LEU A 450 -7.89 -41.27 4.45
C LEU A 450 -8.05 -41.09 5.97
N SER A 451 -6.96 -41.09 6.74
CA SER A 451 -7.01 -40.79 8.17
C SER A 451 -6.73 -39.33 8.42
N SER A 452 -7.55 -38.67 9.26
CA SER A 452 -7.28 -37.31 9.74
C SER A 452 -5.92 -37.13 10.45
N ALA A 453 -5.33 -38.24 10.91
CA ALA A 453 -4.02 -38.26 11.54
C ALA A 453 -2.87 -38.24 10.52
N ASP A 454 -3.12 -38.52 9.24
CA ASP A 454 -2.07 -38.65 8.23
C ASP A 454 -1.25 -37.37 8.07
N ARG A 455 0.07 -37.54 8.02
CA ARG A 455 1.06 -36.47 7.89
C ARG A 455 2.05 -36.81 6.79
N VAL A 456 2.54 -35.79 6.10
CA VAL A 456 3.50 -35.90 5.00
C VAL A 456 4.55 -34.79 5.12
N PHE A 457 5.80 -35.11 4.82
CA PHE A 457 6.89 -34.13 4.72
C PHE A 457 7.97 -34.60 3.73
N GLY A 458 8.78 -33.66 3.23
CA GLY A 458 9.94 -33.95 2.39
C GLY A 458 11.18 -34.37 3.19
N ILE A 459 11.90 -35.39 2.73
CA ILE A 459 13.08 -35.95 3.40
C ILE A 459 14.20 -36.25 2.41
N ASP A 460 15.46 -36.03 2.81
CA ASP A 460 16.64 -36.50 2.08
C ASP A 460 17.00 -37.92 2.53
N TYR A 461 16.19 -38.87 2.09
CA TYR A 461 16.31 -40.26 2.54
C TYR A 461 17.62 -40.94 2.08
N THR A 462 18.23 -40.46 1.00
CA THR A 462 19.47 -41.05 0.45
C THR A 462 20.72 -40.33 0.94
N GLY A 463 20.59 -39.23 1.69
CA GLY A 463 21.71 -38.40 2.12
C GLY A 463 22.40 -37.69 0.96
N SER A 464 21.66 -37.37 -0.10
CA SER A 464 22.17 -36.74 -1.33
C SER A 464 22.24 -35.22 -1.28
N GLY A 465 21.74 -34.60 -0.21
CA GLY A 465 21.49 -33.16 -0.10
C GLY A 465 20.16 -32.73 -0.72
N ARG A 466 19.28 -33.67 -1.09
CA ARG A 466 18.02 -33.38 -1.79
C ARG A 466 16.85 -34.00 -1.06
N ALA A 467 15.95 -33.16 -0.58
CA ALA A 467 14.74 -33.60 0.10
C ALA A 467 13.61 -33.96 -0.90
N ASP A 468 13.94 -34.87 -1.82
CA ASP A 468 13.15 -35.25 -2.99
C ASP A 468 12.32 -36.54 -2.77
N ARG A 469 12.32 -37.08 -1.55
CA ARG A 469 11.46 -38.19 -1.12
C ARG A 469 10.35 -37.69 -0.20
N MET A 470 9.20 -38.33 -0.25
CA MET A 470 8.10 -38.03 0.68
C MET A 470 8.06 -39.07 1.79
N ALA A 471 8.12 -38.62 3.03
CA ALA A 471 7.83 -39.46 4.19
C ALA A 471 6.38 -39.24 4.62
N LEU A 472 5.66 -40.34 4.84
CA LEU A 472 4.27 -40.36 5.29
C LEU A 472 4.15 -41.14 6.59
N TYR A 473 3.38 -40.63 7.55
CA TYR A 473 3.15 -41.35 8.80
C TYR A 473 1.74 -41.14 9.34
N ARG A 474 1.29 -42.13 10.12
CA ARG A 474 0.01 -42.11 10.83
C ARG A 474 0.24 -42.28 12.33
N PRO A 475 0.28 -41.18 13.09
CA PRO A 475 0.29 -41.19 14.54
C PRO A 475 -0.81 -42.10 15.11
N GLY A 476 -0.49 -42.80 16.19
CA GLY A 476 -1.40 -43.77 16.81
C GLY A 476 -1.34 -45.17 16.22
N THR A 477 -0.65 -45.38 15.09
CA THR A 477 -0.64 -46.67 14.39
C THR A 477 0.72 -47.30 14.17
N GLY A 478 1.82 -46.57 14.46
CA GLY A 478 3.17 -47.05 14.16
C GLY A 478 3.57 -46.96 12.68
N LYS A 479 2.68 -46.56 11.76
CA LYS A 479 2.98 -46.49 10.32
C LYS A 479 3.91 -45.34 9.99
N PHE A 480 5.01 -45.64 9.29
CA PHE A 480 5.93 -44.67 8.68
C PHE A 480 6.44 -45.22 7.34
N TRP A 481 6.14 -44.53 6.25
CA TRP A 481 6.48 -44.93 4.87
C TRP A 481 7.36 -43.87 4.23
N VAL A 482 8.26 -44.28 3.34
CA VAL A 482 9.02 -43.36 2.50
C VAL A 482 8.74 -43.71 1.05
N LEU A 483 8.35 -42.72 0.27
CA LEU A 483 8.02 -42.86 -1.15
C LEU A 483 9.10 -42.21 -2.02
N HIS A 484 9.39 -42.88 -3.14
CA HIS A 484 10.19 -42.37 -4.24
C HIS A 484 9.28 -42.07 -5.43
N ARG A 485 9.59 -41.01 -6.16
CA ARG A 485 8.94 -40.74 -7.45
C ARG A 485 9.65 -41.54 -8.54
N ASP A 486 8.93 -42.47 -9.14
CA ASP A 486 9.37 -43.21 -10.32
C ASP A 486 9.39 -42.26 -11.52
N VAL A 487 10.57 -41.79 -11.91
CA VAL A 487 10.74 -40.99 -13.12
C VAL A 487 10.77 -41.96 -14.30
N THR A 488 9.61 -42.21 -14.91
CA THR A 488 9.60 -42.74 -16.28
C THR A 488 10.22 -41.67 -17.18
N GLN A 489 11.39 -41.97 -17.76
CA GLN A 489 11.95 -41.17 -18.85
C GLN A 489 10.89 -41.09 -19.96
N ILE A 490 10.37 -39.90 -20.22
CA ILE A 490 9.58 -39.59 -21.42
C ILE A 490 10.53 -39.02 -22.45
#